data_AF-C1N4B9-F1
#
_entry.id   AF-C1N4B9-F1
#
_cell.length_a   1.000
_cell.length_b   1.000
_cell.length_c   1.000
_cell.angle_alpha   90.00
_cell.angle_beta   90.00
_cell.angle_gamma   90.00
#
_symmetry.space_group_name_H-M   'P 1'
#
loop_
_entity.id
_entity.type
_entity.pdbx_description
1 polymer ?
#
loop_
_entity_poly.entity_id
_entity_poly.type
_entity_poly.pdbx_seq_one_letter_code
_entity_poly.pdbx_strand_id
1 'polypeptide(L)'
;MTSSSSSPPPPPVERELESVVVLDAVVARAGVDDAAPGAASADAERPPPSPPIFSAPHGVFLHRASALKVPEEWTSFLAEEFARACDGVAIAWSKDERVRSRAARDAVPGRIDPNCCDPASDASHPFGVLLRRHAAAHPGALHVDVHGRRDPEGDALVDIGRGDVDVGTGALRGASDDERSRAFAERVRRAVSRRLRAFLATTWGGDGDGDGFEVNDDPVLAGARADGMHTMSQRGVELGLVSVQLELSLRLRNALRADGDATRGFAHAVLAAWEECRSGG
;
A
#
# COMPACT_ATOMS: atom_id res chain seq x y z
N MET A 1 47.09 -19.15 16.26
CA MET A 1 45.96 -19.83 15.61
C MET A 1 44.79 -18.86 15.62
N THR A 2 44.58 -18.14 14.52
CA THR A 2 43.47 -17.18 14.37
C THR A 2 42.26 -17.94 13.84
N SER A 3 41.29 -18.21 14.72
CA SER A 3 40.01 -18.80 14.32
C SER A 3 39.25 -17.81 13.45
N SER A 4 39.24 -18.06 12.15
CA SER A 4 38.40 -17.36 11.18
C SER A 4 36.96 -17.83 11.37
N SER A 5 36.15 -17.00 12.03
CA SER A 5 34.71 -17.16 12.13
C SER A 5 34.09 -16.91 10.76
N SER A 6 33.84 -17.98 9.98
CA SER A 6 33.05 -17.87 8.75
C SER A 6 31.58 -17.74 9.13
N SER A 7 31.00 -16.57 8.92
CA SER A 7 29.55 -16.40 8.99
C SER A 7 28.88 -17.34 7.97
N PRO A 8 27.79 -18.03 8.33
CA PRO A 8 27.06 -18.88 7.39
C PRO A 8 26.54 -18.06 6.21
N PRO A 9 26.45 -18.65 5.00
CA PRO A 9 25.88 -17.96 3.84
C PRO A 9 24.41 -17.58 4.10
N PRO A 10 23.93 -16.46 3.55
CA PRO A 10 22.54 -16.06 3.71
C PRO A 10 21.60 -17.11 3.08
N PRO A 11 20.40 -17.31 3.65
CA PRO A 11 19.43 -18.26 3.11
C PRO A 11 18.97 -17.86 1.68
N PRO A 12 18.51 -18.82 0.86
CA PRO A 12 17.98 -18.53 -0.47
C PRO A 12 16.70 -17.68 -0.38
N VAL A 13 16.61 -16.67 -1.26
CA VAL A 13 15.52 -15.67 -1.34
C VAL A 13 14.13 -16.31 -1.41
N GLU A 14 14.00 -17.50 -1.99
CA GLU A 14 12.71 -18.20 -2.13
C GLU A 14 12.05 -18.53 -0.79
N ARG A 15 12.82 -18.99 0.22
CA ARG A 15 12.30 -19.21 1.57
C ARG A 15 11.93 -17.92 2.29
N GLU A 16 12.53 -16.79 1.90
CA GLU A 16 12.20 -15.49 2.47
C GLU A 16 10.86 -14.97 1.96
N LEU A 17 10.52 -15.28 0.71
CA LEU A 17 9.23 -14.95 0.13
C LEU A 17 8.09 -15.72 0.80
N GLU A 18 8.32 -16.92 1.35
CA GLU A 18 7.29 -17.65 2.10
C GLU A 18 6.78 -16.89 3.35
N SER A 19 7.63 -16.02 3.94
CA SER A 19 7.25 -15.19 5.09
C SER A 19 6.38 -13.98 4.71
N VAL A 20 6.35 -13.59 3.43
CA VAL A 20 5.54 -12.50 2.87
C VAL A 20 4.55 -13.11 1.89
N VAL A 21 3.32 -13.33 2.34
CA VAL A 21 2.30 -13.94 1.47
C VAL A 21 1.89 -12.96 0.39
N VAL A 22 2.09 -13.39 -0.85
CA VAL A 22 1.44 -12.85 -2.05
C VAL A 22 0.11 -13.60 -2.19
N LEU A 23 -1.00 -12.88 -2.17
CA LEU A 23 -2.26 -13.43 -2.68
C LEU A 23 -2.26 -13.27 -4.20
N ASP A 24 -2.12 -14.38 -4.93
CA ASP A 24 -2.43 -14.46 -6.36
C ASP A 24 -3.96 -14.38 -6.54
N ALA A 25 -4.52 -13.17 -6.47
CA ALA A 25 -5.81 -12.93 -7.10
C ALA A 25 -5.56 -12.62 -8.59
N VAL A 26 -5.21 -13.67 -9.36
CA VAL A 26 -5.51 -13.93 -10.79
C VAL A 26 -4.53 -15.02 -11.28
N VAL A 27 -4.93 -16.31 -11.10
CA VAL A 27 -4.53 -17.42 -12.02
C VAL A 27 -5.74 -18.31 -12.30
N ALA A 28 -6.91 -17.73 -12.60
CA ALA A 28 -8.07 -18.54 -13.01
C ALA A 28 -8.74 -18.11 -14.32
N ARG A 29 -8.27 -17.05 -15.00
CA ARG A 29 -8.87 -16.63 -16.28
C ARG A 29 -7.85 -16.10 -17.28
N ALA A 30 -6.91 -16.94 -17.68
CA ALA A 30 -6.31 -16.84 -19.01
C ALA A 30 -6.04 -18.27 -19.48
N GLY A 31 -7.06 -18.89 -20.06
CA GLY A 31 -6.79 -19.95 -21.03
C GLY A 31 -5.97 -19.32 -22.14
N VAL A 32 -4.70 -19.69 -22.22
CA VAL A 32 -3.83 -19.32 -23.33
C VAL A 32 -4.32 -20.12 -24.52
N ASP A 33 -5.31 -19.59 -25.23
CA ASP A 33 -5.54 -19.97 -26.61
C ASP A 33 -4.47 -19.27 -27.45
N ASP A 34 -3.59 -20.06 -28.05
CA ASP A 34 -2.65 -19.67 -29.11
C ASP A 34 -3.45 -19.20 -30.34
N ALA A 35 -4.01 -18.00 -30.27
CA ALA A 35 -4.65 -17.35 -31.40
C ALA A 35 -3.59 -16.56 -32.18
N ALA A 36 -3.33 -17.00 -33.42
CA ALA A 36 -2.42 -16.36 -34.37
C ALA A 36 -2.76 -14.86 -34.59
N PRO A 37 -1.75 -14.02 -34.91
CA PRO A 37 -1.94 -12.59 -35.09
C PRO A 37 -2.80 -12.30 -36.33
N GLY A 38 -4.09 -12.04 -36.10
CA GLY A 38 -5.00 -11.45 -37.08
C GLY A 38 -4.77 -9.94 -37.21
N ALA A 39 -4.95 -9.42 -38.42
CA ALA A 39 -4.71 -8.02 -38.77
C ALA A 39 -5.46 -7.04 -37.84
N ALA A 40 -4.72 -6.04 -37.34
CA ALA A 40 -5.23 -5.03 -36.42
C ALA A 40 -6.34 -4.18 -37.06
N SER A 41 -7.54 -4.27 -36.50
CA SER A 41 -8.61 -3.30 -36.67
C SER A 41 -8.21 -1.97 -36.01
N ALA A 42 -8.62 -0.85 -36.60
CA ALA A 42 -8.39 0.50 -36.07
C ALA A 42 -9.20 0.81 -34.79
N ASP A 43 -10.05 -0.12 -34.36
CA ASP A 43 -10.67 -0.15 -33.02
C ASP A 43 -9.80 -0.96 -32.06
N ALA A 44 -8.53 -0.55 -31.87
CA ALA A 44 -7.68 -1.20 -30.89
C ALA A 44 -8.28 -0.99 -29.49
N GLU A 45 -8.98 -2.01 -28.99
CA GLU A 45 -9.52 -2.06 -27.63
C GLU A 45 -8.42 -1.58 -26.68
N ARG A 46 -8.75 -0.55 -25.89
CA ARG A 46 -7.85 -0.04 -24.87
C ARG A 46 -7.41 -1.23 -24.01
N PRO A 47 -6.10 -1.47 -23.84
CA PRO A 47 -5.65 -2.62 -23.08
C PRO A 47 -6.33 -2.62 -21.69
N PRO A 48 -6.67 -3.80 -21.16
CA PRO A 48 -7.35 -3.90 -19.88
C PRO A 48 -6.54 -3.14 -18.82
N PRO A 49 -7.21 -2.48 -17.86
CA PRO A 49 -6.51 -1.76 -16.80
C PRO A 49 -5.56 -2.71 -16.08
N SER A 50 -4.33 -2.24 -15.83
CA SER A 50 -3.36 -3.00 -15.04
C SER A 50 -3.90 -3.21 -13.62
N PRO A 51 -3.77 -4.43 -13.06
CA PRO A 51 -4.28 -4.73 -11.73
C PRO A 51 -3.60 -3.84 -10.69
N PRO A 52 -4.34 -3.23 -9.74
CA PRO A 52 -3.73 -2.46 -8.66
C PRO A 52 -2.97 -3.38 -7.69
N ILE A 53 -2.03 -2.81 -6.95
CA ILE A 53 -1.32 -3.50 -5.87
C ILE A 53 -1.50 -2.79 -4.54
N PHE A 54 -1.77 -3.54 -3.48
CA PHE A 54 -1.97 -3.05 -2.12
C PHE A 54 -0.86 -3.60 -1.21
N SER A 55 -0.09 -2.74 -0.55
CA SER A 55 0.91 -3.18 0.45
C SER A 55 0.45 -2.89 1.87
N ALA A 56 0.81 -3.75 2.82
CA ALA A 56 0.61 -3.53 4.24
C ALA A 56 1.83 -4.04 5.04
N PRO A 57 2.92 -3.25 5.10
CA PRO A 57 4.20 -3.70 5.63
C PRO A 57 4.25 -3.82 7.16
N HIS A 58 3.30 -3.22 7.89
CA HIS A 58 3.36 -3.10 9.34
C HIS A 58 2.40 -4.04 10.09
N GLY A 59 2.04 -5.18 9.50
CA GLY A 59 1.23 -6.21 10.17
C GLY A 59 1.96 -7.04 11.26
N VAL A 60 3.25 -6.79 11.49
CA VAL A 60 4.13 -7.49 12.42
C VAL A 60 4.99 -6.49 13.21
N PHE A 61 5.63 -6.94 14.29
CA PHE A 61 6.62 -6.12 14.98
C PHE A 61 7.88 -6.01 14.09
N LEU A 62 8.43 -4.79 13.99
CA LEU A 62 9.60 -4.51 13.15
C LEU A 62 10.57 -3.56 13.84
N HIS A 63 11.85 -3.63 13.50
CA HIS A 63 12.81 -2.62 13.92
C HIS A 63 12.83 -1.46 12.93
N ARG A 64 12.64 -0.24 13.45
CA ARG A 64 12.93 1.01 12.74
C ARG A 64 14.04 1.71 13.50
N ALA A 65 15.25 1.71 12.93
CA ALA A 65 16.47 2.03 13.65
C ALA A 65 16.56 1.21 14.95
N SER A 66 16.71 1.86 16.11
CA SER A 66 16.78 1.20 17.42
C SER A 66 15.42 0.97 18.08
N ALA A 67 14.31 1.44 17.49
CA ALA A 67 12.99 1.36 18.08
C ALA A 67 12.19 0.16 17.56
N LEU A 68 11.52 -0.54 18.47
CA LEU A 68 10.52 -1.54 18.13
C LEU A 68 9.23 -0.85 17.69
N LYS A 69 8.81 -1.12 16.46
CA LYS A 69 7.52 -0.69 15.92
C LYS A 69 6.47 -1.76 16.20
N VAL A 70 5.35 -1.30 16.75
CA VAL A 70 4.19 -2.14 17.03
C VAL A 70 3.41 -2.41 15.75
N PRO A 71 2.77 -3.59 15.62
CA PRO A 71 1.92 -3.88 14.48
C PRO A 71 0.75 -2.91 14.37
N GLU A 72 0.43 -2.55 13.14
CA GLU A 72 -0.74 -1.78 12.78
C GLU A 72 -1.90 -2.75 12.55
N GLU A 73 -2.79 -2.83 13.54
CA GLU A 73 -3.90 -3.80 13.50
C GLU A 73 -4.74 -3.73 12.22
N TRP A 74 -5.11 -4.88 11.66
CA TRP A 74 -5.98 -5.00 10.47
C TRP A 74 -5.42 -4.48 9.14
N THR A 75 -4.27 -3.79 9.07
CA THR A 75 -3.77 -3.27 7.77
C THR A 75 -3.50 -4.38 6.76
N SER A 76 -2.89 -5.49 7.19
CA SER A 76 -2.70 -6.66 6.32
C SER A 76 -4.01 -7.27 5.86
N PHE A 77 -5.00 -7.40 6.74
CA PHE A 77 -6.34 -7.88 6.37
C PHE A 77 -6.99 -6.95 5.34
N LEU A 78 -6.94 -5.63 5.57
CA LEU A 78 -7.53 -4.65 4.66
C LEU A 78 -6.85 -4.65 3.29
N ALA A 79 -5.52 -4.72 3.23
CA ALA A 79 -4.81 -4.82 1.94
C ALA A 79 -5.20 -6.10 1.16
N GLU A 80 -5.34 -7.24 1.85
CA GLU A 80 -5.81 -8.50 1.26
C GLU A 80 -7.26 -8.38 0.75
N GLU A 81 -8.17 -7.77 1.51
CA GLU A 81 -9.56 -7.56 1.10
C GLU A 81 -9.69 -6.53 -0.04
N PHE A 82 -8.91 -5.45 -0.02
CA PHE A 82 -8.91 -4.44 -1.07
C PHE A 82 -8.42 -5.04 -2.40
N ALA A 83 -7.35 -5.83 -2.36
CA ALA A 83 -6.87 -6.57 -3.52
C ALA A 83 -7.96 -7.49 -4.09
N ARG A 84 -8.64 -8.26 -3.23
CA ARG A 84 -9.75 -9.14 -3.69
C ARG A 84 -10.91 -8.35 -4.29
N ALA A 85 -11.27 -7.22 -3.69
CA ALA A 85 -12.36 -6.37 -4.17
C ALA A 85 -12.06 -5.78 -5.56
N CYS A 86 -10.80 -5.48 -5.84
CA CYS A 86 -10.36 -4.74 -7.02
C CYS A 86 -9.67 -5.61 -8.08
N ASP A 87 -9.79 -6.94 -8.00
CA ASP A 87 -9.05 -7.89 -8.85
C ASP A 87 -7.53 -7.54 -8.93
N GLY A 88 -6.97 -7.15 -7.79
CA GLY A 88 -5.58 -6.69 -7.63
C GLY A 88 -4.70 -7.64 -6.83
N VAL A 89 -3.49 -7.20 -6.50
CA VAL A 89 -2.49 -7.98 -5.75
C VAL A 89 -2.30 -7.40 -4.35
N ALA A 90 -2.06 -8.25 -3.35
CA ALA A 90 -1.66 -7.81 -2.01
C ALA A 90 -0.22 -8.25 -1.67
N ILE A 91 0.55 -7.34 -1.06
CA ILE A 91 1.84 -7.65 -0.40
C ILE A 91 1.68 -7.42 1.10
N ALA A 92 1.64 -8.50 1.87
CA ALA A 92 1.58 -8.46 3.32
C ALA A 92 2.36 -9.62 3.94
N TRP A 93 2.70 -9.50 5.24
CA TRP A 93 3.28 -10.62 5.98
C TRP A 93 2.33 -11.81 6.03
N SER A 94 2.86 -13.03 6.04
CA SER A 94 2.03 -14.24 6.12
C SER A 94 1.19 -14.28 7.41
N LYS A 95 0.06 -15.00 7.39
CA LYS A 95 -0.76 -15.21 8.59
C LYS A 95 0.06 -15.83 9.73
N ASP A 96 0.90 -16.81 9.42
CA ASP A 96 1.74 -17.51 10.39
C ASP A 96 2.78 -16.55 11.00
N GLU A 97 3.38 -15.69 10.17
CA GLU A 97 4.34 -14.70 10.62
C GLU A 97 3.69 -13.64 11.52
N ARG A 98 2.47 -13.19 11.18
CA ARG A 98 1.66 -12.30 12.02
C ARG A 98 1.33 -12.93 13.38
N VAL A 99 0.92 -14.19 13.39
CA VAL A 99 0.62 -14.93 14.64
C VAL A 99 1.88 -15.08 15.48
N ARG A 100 2.99 -15.52 14.87
CA ARG A 100 4.29 -15.69 15.53
C ARG A 100 4.77 -14.40 16.16
N SER A 101 4.85 -13.32 15.38
CA SER A 101 5.33 -12.01 15.84
C SER A 101 4.43 -11.44 16.95
N ARG A 102 3.10 -11.58 16.84
CA ARG A 102 2.17 -11.14 17.90
C ARG A 102 2.33 -11.94 19.20
N ALA A 103 2.52 -13.25 19.12
CA ALA A 103 2.72 -14.10 20.29
C ALA A 103 4.06 -13.80 20.99
N ALA A 104 5.13 -13.58 20.22
CA ALA A 104 6.45 -13.24 20.74
C ALA A 104 6.54 -11.80 21.27
N ARG A 105 5.69 -10.89 20.76
CA ARG A 105 5.80 -9.43 20.94
C ARG A 105 7.19 -8.91 20.56
N ASP A 106 7.76 -9.51 19.52
CA ASP A 106 9.12 -9.28 19.10
C ASP A 106 9.20 -9.19 17.58
N ALA A 107 10.22 -8.45 17.12
CA ALA A 107 10.43 -8.18 15.72
C ALA A 107 10.64 -9.46 14.92
N VAL A 108 10.36 -9.40 13.61
CA VAL A 108 10.75 -10.49 12.71
C VAL A 108 12.28 -10.56 12.64
N PRO A 109 12.91 -11.70 13.02
CA PRO A 109 14.36 -11.79 13.09
C PRO A 109 15.02 -11.43 11.74
N GLY A 110 16.02 -10.54 11.80
CA GLY A 110 16.76 -10.10 10.62
C GLY A 110 15.96 -9.22 9.65
N ARG A 111 14.76 -8.77 10.02
CA ARG A 111 13.95 -7.88 9.18
C ARG A 111 13.90 -6.47 9.75
N ILE A 112 14.17 -5.52 8.87
CA ILE A 112 13.99 -4.10 9.11
C ILE A 112 12.62 -3.68 8.58
N ASP A 113 12.17 -2.52 9.04
CA ASP A 113 10.94 -1.91 8.55
C ASP A 113 11.01 -1.64 7.03
N PRO A 114 10.07 -2.17 6.21
CA PRO A 114 10.03 -1.93 4.77
C PRO A 114 9.84 -0.45 4.40
N ASN A 115 9.43 0.42 5.31
CA ASN A 115 9.35 1.88 5.11
C ASN A 115 10.57 2.64 5.66
N CYS A 116 11.66 1.93 5.94
CA CYS A 116 12.91 2.48 6.45
C CYS A 116 14.11 1.68 5.93
N CYS A 117 14.11 1.30 4.64
CA CYS A 117 15.29 0.75 3.98
C CYS A 117 15.98 1.82 3.15
N ASP A 118 17.30 1.79 3.13
CA ASP A 118 18.07 2.49 2.10
C ASP A 118 17.89 1.80 0.74
N PRO A 119 18.18 2.49 -0.38
CA PRO A 119 18.00 1.94 -1.72
C PRO A 119 18.77 0.65 -2.00
N ALA A 120 19.94 0.44 -1.38
CA ALA A 120 20.75 -0.75 -1.61
C ALA A 120 20.14 -1.98 -0.90
N SER A 121 19.65 -1.80 0.33
CA SER A 121 18.98 -2.84 1.12
C SER A 121 17.62 -3.26 0.53
N ASP A 122 16.95 -2.37 -0.19
CA ASP A 122 15.66 -2.66 -0.83
C ASP A 122 15.74 -3.75 -1.90
N ALA A 123 16.88 -3.85 -2.60
CA ALA A 123 17.08 -4.83 -3.67
C ALA A 123 16.79 -6.27 -3.23
N SER A 124 17.14 -6.59 -1.98
CA SER A 124 16.97 -7.89 -1.33
C SER A 124 15.77 -7.99 -0.40
N HIS A 125 15.12 -6.88 -0.05
CA HIS A 125 14.02 -6.92 0.89
C HIS A 125 12.79 -7.58 0.24
N PRO A 126 12.12 -8.56 0.88
CA PRO A 126 11.00 -9.29 0.26
C PRO A 126 9.91 -8.39 -0.32
N PHE A 127 9.49 -7.35 0.42
CA PHE A 127 8.52 -6.35 -0.08
C PHE A 127 9.02 -5.62 -1.35
N GLY A 128 10.30 -5.21 -1.39
CA GLY A 128 10.89 -4.54 -2.56
C GLY A 128 11.01 -5.46 -3.77
N VAL A 129 11.38 -6.73 -3.56
CA VAL A 129 11.42 -7.76 -4.61
C VAL A 129 10.03 -7.97 -5.22
N LEU A 130 8.99 -8.10 -4.39
CA LEU A 130 7.62 -8.31 -4.86
C LEU A 130 7.06 -7.08 -5.58
N LEU A 131 7.29 -5.88 -5.04
CA LEU A 131 6.87 -4.63 -5.67
C LEU A 131 7.53 -4.44 -7.05
N ARG A 132 8.83 -4.74 -7.16
CA ARG A 132 9.58 -4.69 -8.42
C ARG A 132 9.06 -5.69 -9.46
N ARG A 133 8.75 -6.92 -9.04
CA ARG A 133 8.14 -7.93 -9.92
C ARG A 133 6.81 -7.45 -10.47
N HIS A 134 5.95 -6.90 -9.62
CA HIS A 134 4.66 -6.35 -10.05
C HIS A 134 4.84 -5.17 -11.01
N ALA A 135 5.69 -4.20 -10.67
CA ALA A 135 5.94 -3.03 -11.51
C ALA A 135 6.51 -3.39 -12.90
N ALA A 136 7.37 -4.41 -12.98
CA ALA A 136 7.90 -4.89 -14.24
C ALA A 136 6.82 -5.52 -15.14
N ALA A 137 5.82 -6.19 -14.56
CA ALA A 137 4.69 -6.75 -15.29
C ALA A 137 3.60 -5.72 -15.62
N HIS A 138 3.48 -4.68 -14.79
CA HIS A 138 2.37 -3.72 -14.80
C HIS A 138 2.86 -2.27 -14.62
N PRO A 139 3.62 -1.74 -15.59
CA PRO A 139 4.13 -0.37 -15.49
C PRO A 139 2.98 0.64 -15.43
N GLY A 140 3.10 1.65 -14.56
CA GLY A 140 2.06 2.65 -14.36
C GLY A 140 0.83 2.17 -13.59
N ALA A 141 0.82 0.96 -13.04
CA ALA A 141 -0.27 0.49 -12.19
C ALA A 141 -0.38 1.32 -10.89
N LEU A 142 -1.59 1.30 -10.31
CA LEU A 142 -1.84 1.91 -9.02
C LEU A 142 -1.22 1.05 -7.91
N HIS A 143 -0.47 1.70 -7.04
CA HIS A 143 0.01 1.13 -5.79
C HIS A 143 -0.62 1.88 -4.60
N VAL A 144 -1.23 1.14 -3.68
CA VAL A 144 -1.83 1.68 -2.47
C VAL A 144 -1.12 1.09 -1.25
N ASP A 145 -0.38 1.93 -0.55
CA ASP A 145 0.35 1.55 0.65
C ASP A 145 -0.51 1.81 1.88
N VAL A 146 -1.01 0.73 2.50
CA VAL A 146 -2.02 0.75 3.57
C VAL A 146 -1.34 0.67 4.94
N HIS A 147 -1.54 1.73 5.72
CA HIS A 147 -1.00 1.90 7.06
C HIS A 147 -2.10 2.18 8.08
N GLY A 148 -1.73 2.04 9.35
CA GLY A 148 -2.58 2.26 10.49
C GLY A 148 -1.99 3.30 11.42
N ARG A 149 -2.82 4.28 11.78
CA ARG A 149 -2.49 5.29 12.78
C ARG A 149 -3.36 5.15 14.03
N ARG A 150 -2.99 5.90 15.06
CA ARG A 150 -3.83 6.09 16.25
C ARG A 150 -5.07 6.91 15.88
N ASP A 151 -6.12 6.75 16.67
CA ASP A 151 -7.30 7.59 16.53
C ASP A 151 -6.96 9.06 16.85
N PRO A 152 -7.62 10.03 16.19
CA PRO A 152 -7.35 11.46 16.36
C PRO A 152 -7.95 11.97 17.68
N GLU A 153 -7.40 11.51 18.80
CA GLU A 153 -7.84 11.88 20.15
C GLU A 153 -6.68 12.47 20.97
N GLY A 154 -7.02 13.39 21.89
CA GLY A 154 -6.04 14.01 22.80
C GLY A 154 -4.87 14.68 22.06
N ASP A 155 -3.65 14.37 22.47
CA ASP A 155 -2.42 14.95 21.88
C ASP A 155 -2.22 14.55 20.42
N ALA A 156 -2.72 13.38 19.99
CA ALA A 156 -2.61 12.94 18.59
C ALA A 156 -3.35 13.89 17.64
N LEU A 157 -4.43 14.52 18.10
CA LEU A 157 -5.18 15.50 17.31
C LEU A 157 -4.29 16.65 16.82
N VAL A 158 -3.37 17.10 17.67
CA VAL A 158 -2.47 18.23 17.39
C VAL A 158 -1.37 17.82 16.40
N ASP A 159 -0.87 16.59 16.54
CA ASP A 159 0.29 16.13 15.78
C ASP A 159 -0.07 15.60 14.38
N ILE A 160 -1.21 14.92 14.23
CA ILE A 160 -1.59 14.21 12.99
C ILE A 160 -2.94 14.64 12.39
N GLY A 161 -3.65 15.56 13.04
CA GLY A 161 -4.92 16.13 12.56
C GLY A 161 -6.15 15.27 12.89
N ARG A 162 -7.32 15.73 12.42
CA ARG A 162 -8.66 15.18 12.74
C ARG A 162 -9.12 14.00 11.87
N GLY A 163 -8.43 13.73 10.77
CA GLY A 163 -8.87 12.73 9.81
C GLY A 163 -8.89 11.32 10.38
N ASP A 164 -9.68 10.45 9.74
CA ASP A 164 -9.63 9.00 9.91
C ASP A 164 -8.85 8.32 8.83
N VAL A 165 -8.79 8.94 7.65
CA VAL A 165 -7.91 8.53 6.56
C VAL A 165 -7.08 9.71 6.11
N ASP A 166 -5.77 9.56 6.19
CA ASP A 166 -4.83 10.45 5.51
C ASP A 166 -4.60 9.96 4.09
N VAL A 167 -4.65 10.87 3.11
CA VAL A 167 -4.32 10.55 1.70
C VAL A 167 -2.96 11.15 1.35
N GLY A 168 -1.92 10.33 1.45
CA GLY A 168 -0.54 10.71 1.16
C GLY A 168 -0.17 10.50 -0.32
N THR A 169 0.29 11.57 -0.98
CA THR A 169 0.86 11.53 -2.35
C THR A 169 2.25 12.16 -2.42
N GLY A 170 2.91 12.30 -1.27
CA GLY A 170 4.23 12.92 -1.13
C GLY A 170 5.29 12.22 -1.98
N ALA A 171 5.21 10.90 -2.14
CA ALA A 171 6.11 10.15 -3.02
C ALA A 171 6.00 10.61 -4.48
N LEU A 172 4.77 10.72 -5.01
CA LEU A 172 4.51 11.23 -6.37
C LEU A 172 4.97 12.68 -6.53
N ARG A 173 4.67 13.52 -5.53
CA ARG A 173 5.05 14.93 -5.54
C ARG A 173 6.57 15.14 -5.50
N GLY A 174 7.30 14.25 -4.83
CA GLY A 174 8.75 14.31 -4.66
C GLY A 174 9.56 13.61 -5.75
N ALA A 175 8.91 12.91 -6.68
CA ALA A 175 9.60 12.14 -7.72
C ALA A 175 10.26 13.00 -8.81
N SER A 176 9.78 14.24 -8.99
CA SER A 176 10.34 15.20 -9.93
C SER A 176 10.05 16.62 -9.48
N ASP A 177 10.95 17.54 -9.84
CA ASP A 177 10.78 18.98 -9.61
C ASP A 177 9.86 19.67 -10.64
N ASP A 178 9.37 18.92 -11.63
CA ASP A 178 8.53 19.48 -12.69
C ASP A 178 7.08 19.71 -12.23
N GLU A 179 6.49 20.81 -12.71
CA GLU A 179 5.14 21.24 -12.37
C GLU A 179 4.06 20.23 -12.81
N ARG A 180 4.32 19.45 -13.87
CA ARG A 180 3.37 18.46 -14.38
C ARG A 180 3.24 17.28 -13.42
N SER A 181 4.35 16.80 -12.87
CA SER A 181 4.38 15.75 -11.85
C SER A 181 3.69 16.20 -10.55
N ARG A 182 3.92 17.45 -10.12
CA ARG A 182 3.22 18.03 -8.96
C ARG A 182 1.72 18.17 -9.20
N ALA A 183 1.32 18.69 -10.35
CA ALA A 183 -0.09 18.80 -10.74
C ALA A 183 -0.76 17.41 -10.84
N PHE A 184 -0.03 16.39 -11.31
CA PHE A 184 -0.51 15.01 -11.34
C PHE A 184 -0.72 14.44 -9.94
N ALA A 185 0.26 14.56 -9.04
CA ALA A 185 0.14 14.12 -7.65
C ALA A 185 -1.05 14.77 -6.95
N GLU A 186 -1.23 16.09 -7.14
CA GLU A 186 -2.35 16.85 -6.60
C GLU A 186 -3.70 16.38 -7.17
N ARG A 187 -3.75 16.06 -8.46
CA ARG A 187 -4.96 15.51 -9.10
C ARG A 187 -5.33 14.15 -8.51
N VAL A 188 -4.36 13.25 -8.33
CA VAL A 188 -4.55 11.94 -7.70
C VAL A 188 -5.06 12.10 -6.27
N ARG A 189 -4.40 12.94 -5.46
CA ARG A 189 -4.81 13.26 -4.09
C ARG A 189 -6.26 13.72 -4.02
N ARG A 190 -6.63 14.76 -4.79
CA ARG A 190 -7.99 15.30 -4.82
C ARG A 190 -9.02 14.28 -5.25
N ALA A 191 -8.72 13.45 -6.25
CA ALA A 191 -9.64 12.43 -6.73
C ALA A 191 -9.90 11.37 -5.65
N VAL A 192 -8.84 10.84 -5.03
CA VAL A 192 -8.94 9.85 -3.95
C VAL A 192 -9.71 10.44 -2.77
N SER A 193 -9.34 11.63 -2.32
CA SER A 193 -10.00 12.26 -1.17
C SER A 193 -11.48 12.57 -1.43
N ARG A 194 -11.83 13.04 -2.63
CA ARG A 194 -13.24 13.26 -3.02
C ARG A 194 -14.04 11.96 -3.00
N ARG A 195 -13.51 10.90 -3.62
CA ARG A 195 -14.19 9.60 -3.70
C ARG A 195 -14.37 8.96 -2.32
N LEU A 196 -13.33 9.02 -1.48
CA LEU A 196 -13.42 8.54 -0.10
C LEU A 196 -14.43 9.36 0.72
N ARG A 197 -14.44 10.70 0.64
CA ARG A 197 -15.44 11.53 1.34
C ARG A 197 -16.86 11.15 0.96
N ALA A 198 -17.14 11.02 -0.34
CA ALA A 198 -18.46 10.63 -0.82
C ALA A 198 -18.86 9.22 -0.34
N PHE A 199 -17.92 8.28 -0.36
CA PHE A 199 -18.15 6.93 0.16
C PHE A 199 -18.44 6.96 1.67
N LEU A 200 -17.56 7.55 2.47
CA LEU A 200 -17.71 7.62 3.93
C LEU A 200 -19.02 8.31 4.35
N ALA A 201 -19.40 9.40 3.68
CA ALA A 201 -20.67 10.08 3.92
C ALA A 201 -21.88 9.21 3.55
N THR A 202 -21.79 8.39 2.50
CA THR A 202 -22.90 7.50 2.11
C THR A 202 -23.03 6.30 3.07
N THR A 203 -21.90 5.77 3.53
CA THR A 203 -21.86 4.55 4.35
C THR A 203 -22.09 4.84 5.84
N TRP A 204 -21.57 5.96 6.34
CA TRP A 204 -21.60 6.31 7.77
C TRP A 204 -21.99 7.76 8.05
N GLY A 205 -22.32 8.56 7.04
CA GLY A 205 -22.84 9.91 7.25
C GLY A 205 -24.32 9.87 7.65
N GLY A 206 -24.59 9.86 8.96
CA GLY A 206 -25.91 10.14 9.50
C GLY A 206 -26.14 11.64 9.70
N ASP A 207 -27.39 12.06 9.86
CA ASP A 207 -27.81 13.45 10.13
C ASP A 207 -27.40 13.98 11.53
N GLY A 208 -26.59 13.23 12.28
CA GLY A 208 -26.20 13.54 13.66
C GLY A 208 -24.79 14.11 13.78
N ASP A 209 -24.62 15.10 14.65
CA ASP A 209 -23.33 15.67 15.05
C ASP A 209 -22.42 14.56 15.67
N GLY A 210 -21.49 14.00 14.88
CA GLY A 210 -20.24 13.47 15.42
C GLY A 210 -19.79 12.05 15.06
N ASP A 211 -20.60 11.22 14.41
CA ASP A 211 -20.25 9.79 14.20
C ASP A 211 -19.58 9.48 12.84
N GLY A 212 -19.41 10.48 11.97
CA GLY A 212 -18.81 10.31 10.64
C GLY A 212 -17.30 10.03 10.67
N PHE A 213 -16.79 9.50 9.56
CA PHE A 213 -15.35 9.39 9.29
C PHE A 213 -14.87 10.56 8.41
N GLU A 214 -13.71 11.12 8.75
CA GLU A 214 -13.15 12.28 8.04
C GLU A 214 -11.96 11.91 7.14
N VAL A 215 -11.86 12.58 6.00
CA VAL A 215 -10.69 12.48 5.10
C VAL A 215 -9.81 13.70 5.29
N ASN A 216 -8.57 13.46 5.72
CA ASN A 216 -7.51 14.46 5.72
C ASN A 216 -6.70 14.33 4.43
N ASP A 217 -6.77 15.35 3.58
CA ASP A 217 -6.03 15.37 2.33
C ASP A 217 -4.73 16.16 2.42
N ASP A 218 -4.44 16.85 3.52
CA ASP A 218 -3.15 17.51 3.77
C ASP A 218 -2.43 16.88 4.98
N PRO A 219 -2.04 15.59 4.89
CA PRO A 219 -1.48 14.89 6.02
C PRO A 219 0.00 15.20 6.22
N VAL A 220 0.42 15.22 7.50
CA VAL A 220 1.83 15.18 7.89
C VAL A 220 2.48 13.90 7.36
N LEU A 221 1.77 12.77 7.45
CA LEU A 221 2.19 11.47 6.93
C LEU A 221 1.84 11.36 5.44
N ALA A 222 2.57 12.09 4.61
CA ALA A 222 2.30 12.17 3.17
C ALA A 222 2.86 10.99 2.34
N GLY A 223 3.44 9.96 2.97
CA GLY A 223 4.04 8.82 2.26
C GLY A 223 5.40 9.07 1.62
N ALA A 224 6.13 10.09 2.06
CA ALA A 224 7.52 10.34 1.67
C ALA A 224 8.38 10.72 2.87
N ARG A 225 9.67 10.39 2.79
CA ARG A 225 10.69 10.79 3.75
C ARG A 225 11.78 11.61 3.07
N ALA A 226 12.36 12.54 3.84
CA ALA A 226 13.46 13.40 3.39
C ALA A 226 14.84 12.96 3.94
N ASP A 227 14.90 11.88 4.72
CA ASP A 227 16.09 11.43 5.43
C ASP A 227 16.95 10.42 4.65
N GLY A 228 16.71 10.28 3.34
CA GLY A 228 17.42 9.33 2.48
C GLY A 228 16.95 7.87 2.61
N MET A 229 16.02 7.57 3.52
CA MET A 229 15.37 6.27 3.61
C MET A 229 14.09 6.26 2.78
N HIS A 230 13.74 5.12 2.16
CA HIS A 230 12.55 5.06 1.31
C HIS A 230 11.37 4.39 2.00
N THR A 231 10.19 5.01 1.84
CA THR A 231 8.90 4.34 2.02
C THR A 231 8.60 3.37 0.87
N MET A 232 7.66 2.45 1.08
CA MET A 232 7.09 1.62 0.04
C MET A 232 6.45 2.47 -1.06
N SER A 233 5.80 3.57 -0.68
CA SER A 233 5.26 4.55 -1.63
C SER A 233 6.34 5.20 -2.50
N GLN A 234 7.48 5.64 -1.93
CA GLN A 234 8.60 6.18 -2.70
C GLN A 234 9.15 5.14 -3.68
N ARG A 235 9.35 3.90 -3.22
CA ARG A 235 9.83 2.79 -4.07
C ARG A 235 8.88 2.49 -5.22
N GLY A 236 7.58 2.47 -4.95
CA GLY A 236 6.59 2.26 -6.00
C GLY A 236 6.72 3.30 -7.11
N VAL A 237 6.90 4.58 -6.75
CA VAL A 237 7.11 5.64 -7.74
C VAL A 237 8.42 5.49 -8.50
N GLU A 238 9.52 5.13 -7.83
CA GLU A 238 10.81 4.85 -8.49
C GLU A 238 10.72 3.70 -9.50
N LEU A 239 9.86 2.72 -9.23
CA LEU A 239 9.57 1.59 -10.10
C LEU A 239 8.55 1.92 -11.20
N GLY A 240 8.07 3.16 -11.29
CA GLY A 240 7.12 3.61 -12.30
C GLY A 240 5.65 3.31 -11.98
N LEU A 241 5.31 3.02 -10.72
CA LEU A 241 3.93 2.89 -10.25
C LEU A 241 3.37 4.25 -9.82
N VAL A 242 2.04 4.39 -9.87
CA VAL A 242 1.36 5.53 -9.24
C VAL A 242 1.05 5.18 -7.80
N SER A 243 1.83 5.69 -6.84
CA SER A 243 1.72 5.28 -5.43
C SER A 243 0.97 6.28 -4.56
N VAL A 244 0.02 5.79 -3.77
CA VAL A 244 -0.74 6.53 -2.75
C VAL A 244 -0.58 5.85 -1.40
N GLN A 245 -0.26 6.60 -0.36
CA GLN A 245 -0.27 6.11 1.02
C GLN A 245 -1.62 6.41 1.68
N LEU A 246 -2.19 5.43 2.38
CA LEU A 246 -3.38 5.61 3.22
C LEU A 246 -3.03 5.31 4.68
N GLU A 247 -3.16 6.30 5.56
CA GLU A 247 -3.04 6.08 7.03
C GLU A 247 -4.43 6.04 7.65
N LEU A 248 -4.84 4.87 8.16
CA LEU A 248 -6.19 4.63 8.65
C LEU A 248 -6.23 4.63 10.19
N SER A 249 -7.15 5.42 10.77
CA SER A 249 -7.42 5.41 12.22
C SER A 249 -7.84 4.01 12.68
N LEU A 250 -7.61 3.69 13.95
CA LEU A 250 -8.00 2.38 14.50
C LEU A 250 -9.53 2.21 14.43
N ARG A 251 -10.31 3.26 14.69
CA ARG A 251 -11.77 3.21 14.58
C ARG A 251 -12.24 2.93 13.16
N LEU A 252 -11.65 3.56 12.14
CA LEU A 252 -12.00 3.29 10.74
C LEU A 252 -11.60 1.87 10.32
N ARG A 253 -10.40 1.41 10.73
CA ARG A 253 -9.97 0.03 10.46
C ARG A 253 -10.90 -1.00 11.07
N ASN A 254 -11.37 -0.77 12.30
CA ASN A 254 -12.34 -1.64 12.96
C ASN A 254 -13.70 -1.64 12.25
N ALA A 255 -14.19 -0.48 11.82
CA ALA A 255 -15.44 -0.38 11.07
C ALA A 255 -15.37 -1.11 9.73
N LEU A 256 -14.30 -0.91 8.96
CA LEU A 256 -14.07 -1.64 7.70
C LEU A 256 -13.97 -3.14 7.97
N ARG A 257 -13.16 -3.58 8.94
CA ARG A 257 -13.04 -5.00 9.29
C ARG A 257 -14.37 -5.65 9.69
N ALA A 258 -15.27 -4.91 10.33
CA ALA A 258 -16.58 -5.41 10.74
C ALA A 258 -17.60 -5.49 9.60
N ASP A 259 -17.39 -4.74 8.52
CA ASP A 259 -18.32 -4.63 7.38
C ASP A 259 -17.60 -4.91 6.05
N GLY A 260 -17.82 -6.12 5.53
CA GLY A 260 -17.23 -6.55 4.27
C GLY A 260 -17.70 -5.75 3.06
N ASP A 261 -18.93 -5.23 3.08
CA ASP A 261 -19.47 -4.43 1.97
C ASP A 261 -18.84 -3.03 1.98
N ALA A 262 -18.70 -2.45 3.16
CA ALA A 262 -17.98 -1.19 3.33
C ALA A 262 -16.50 -1.32 2.96
N THR A 263 -15.83 -2.42 3.31
CA THR A 263 -14.45 -2.69 2.88
C THR A 263 -14.30 -2.71 1.36
N ARG A 264 -15.20 -3.41 0.66
CA ARG A 264 -15.18 -3.44 -0.82
C ARG A 264 -15.48 -2.06 -1.41
N GLY A 265 -16.48 -1.36 -0.87
CA GLY A 265 -16.83 -0.01 -1.30
C GLY A 265 -15.67 1.00 -1.14
N PHE A 266 -14.94 0.91 -0.03
CA PHE A 266 -13.75 1.72 0.21
C PHE A 266 -12.67 1.47 -0.84
N ALA A 267 -12.35 0.20 -1.12
CA ALA A 267 -11.36 -0.18 -2.14
C ALA A 267 -11.75 0.34 -3.53
N HIS A 268 -13.02 0.13 -3.93
CA HIS A 268 -13.54 0.61 -5.21
C HIS A 268 -13.53 2.13 -5.31
N ALA A 269 -13.75 2.86 -4.23
CA ALA A 269 -13.65 4.33 -4.23
C ALA A 269 -12.23 4.81 -4.55
N VAL A 270 -11.20 4.13 -4.03
CA VAL A 270 -9.79 4.42 -4.35
C VAL A 270 -9.48 4.06 -5.81
N LEU A 271 -9.92 2.89 -6.29
CA LEU A 271 -9.71 2.47 -7.67
C LEU A 271 -10.39 3.41 -8.68
N ALA A 272 -11.64 3.80 -8.42
CA ALA A 272 -12.38 4.73 -9.27
C ALA A 272 -11.69 6.10 -9.37
N ALA A 273 -11.10 6.59 -8.28
CA ALA A 273 -10.31 7.83 -8.30
C ALA A 273 -9.08 7.72 -9.21
N TRP A 274 -8.42 6.56 -9.22
CA TRP A 274 -7.31 6.28 -10.12
C TRP A 274 -7.75 6.27 -11.59
N GLU A 275 -8.85 5.58 -11.90
CA GLU A 275 -9.39 5.49 -13.25
C GLU A 275 -9.76 6.85 -13.86
N GLU A 276 -10.29 7.77 -13.05
CA GLU A 276 -10.52 9.16 -13.44
C GLU A 276 -9.21 9.86 -13.83
N CYS A 277 -8.16 9.69 -13.02
CA CYS A 277 -6.87 10.33 -13.23
C CYS A 277 -6.13 9.81 -14.45
N ARG A 278 -6.32 8.51 -14.76
CA ARG A 278 -5.76 7.83 -15.93
C ARG A 278 -6.49 8.18 -17.23
N SER A 279 -7.78 8.51 -17.16
CA SER A 279 -8.60 8.81 -18.35
C SER A 279 -8.67 10.30 -18.70
N GLY A 280 -8.39 11.19 -17.75
CA GLY A 280 -8.35 12.64 -17.95
C GLY A 280 -6.97 13.20 -18.32
N GLY A 281 -6.12 12.40 -18.97
CA GLY A 281 -4.78 12.76 -19.42
C GLY A 281 -4.68 12.91 -20.94
#